data_AF-A0A9R1D9L6-F1
#
_entry.id   AF-A0A9R1D9L6-F1
#
_cell.length_a   1.000
_cell.length_b   1.000
_cell.length_c   1.000
_cell.angle_alpha   90.00
_cell.angle_beta   90.00
_cell.angle_gamma   90.00
#
_symmetry.space_group_name_H-M   'P 1'
#
loop_
_entity.id
_entity.type
_entity.pdbx_description
1 polymer ?
#
loop_
_entity_poly.entity_id
_entity_poly.type
_entity_poly.pdbx_seq_one_letter_code
_entity_poly.pdbx_strand_id
1 'polypeptide(L)'
;MRHHHHLLRCRAMPLLPSPPRTLRVSGSLVHHRLVRCRGLPIPPRTPGVSGGRLFASLPLPPPLRSPREVHIWYLCPDELKNQSQLNMYEELLSPSEREYADSMKATMLRKDAVLSRALLRTTLSRCYKIDPRSFEFKKNKFGKPEVLWPHDDSTAEQPLHFNISHTTSLIACGIAINARIGIDIEEKKRNTTKNISSLARRYFTPSEVNYLSEVSDSDAQRKEFLKLWTLK
;
A
#
# COMPACT_ATOMS: atom_id res chain seq x y z
N MET A 1 8.78 24.13 -4.80
CA MET A 1 8.14 22.83 -4.43
C MET A 1 9.24 21.88 -3.98
N ARG A 2 9.10 21.20 -2.84
CA ARG A 2 10.09 20.20 -2.42
C ARG A 2 9.86 18.94 -3.25
N HIS A 3 10.82 18.58 -4.09
CA HIS A 3 10.80 17.28 -4.79
C HIS A 3 11.22 16.19 -3.79
N HIS A 4 10.23 15.46 -3.28
CA HIS A 4 10.44 14.25 -2.49
C HIS A 4 10.69 13.10 -3.46
N HIS A 5 11.87 12.48 -3.37
CA HIS A 5 12.17 11.27 -4.14
C HIS A 5 11.96 10.07 -3.22
N HIS A 6 11.16 9.11 -3.67
CA HIS A 6 10.86 7.88 -2.96
C HIS A 6 11.49 6.68 -3.68
N LEU A 7 11.84 5.66 -2.91
CA LEU A 7 12.01 4.30 -3.41
C LEU A 7 10.72 3.57 -3.10
N LEU A 8 10.02 3.15 -4.16
CA LEU A 8 8.84 2.32 -4.08
C LEU A 8 9.23 0.93 -4.54
N ARG A 9 8.99 -0.07 -3.69
CA ARG A 9 9.19 -1.46 -4.03
C ARG A 9 7.89 -2.22 -3.88
N CYS A 10 7.58 -3.05 -4.87
CA CYS A 10 6.43 -3.92 -4.82
C CYS A 10 6.78 -5.33 -5.30
N ARG A 11 6.51 -6.32 -4.45
CA ARG A 11 6.62 -7.74 -4.79
C ARG A 11 5.23 -8.35 -4.83
N ALA A 12 4.93 -9.10 -5.89
CA ALA A 12 3.77 -9.97 -5.96
C ALA A 12 4.24 -11.41 -6.20
N MET A 13 3.82 -12.34 -5.35
CA MET A 13 4.11 -13.77 -5.48
C MET A 13 2.82 -14.52 -5.81
N PRO A 14 2.72 -15.17 -6.98
CA PRO A 14 1.54 -15.96 -7.35
C PRO A 14 1.19 -17.00 -6.28
N LEU A 15 -0.10 -17.16 -6.02
CA LEU A 15 -0.65 -18.27 -5.25
C LEU A 15 -0.75 -19.49 -6.18
N LEU A 16 0.36 -20.17 -6.45
CA LEU A 16 0.31 -21.45 -7.13
C LEU A 16 -0.22 -22.52 -6.16
N PRO A 17 -1.13 -23.42 -6.58
CA PRO A 17 -1.32 -24.68 -5.87
C PRO A 17 0.03 -25.42 -5.87
N SER A 18 0.45 -25.90 -4.70
CA SER A 18 1.75 -26.54 -4.47
C SER A 18 2.17 -27.46 -5.63
N PRO A 19 3.24 -27.18 -6.39
CA PRO A 19 3.80 -28.18 -7.27
C PRO A 19 4.67 -29.17 -6.47
N PRO A 20 4.85 -30.42 -6.93
CA PRO A 20 5.80 -31.34 -6.33
C PRO A 20 7.20 -30.71 -6.34
N ARG A 21 8.02 -31.08 -5.35
CA ARG A 21 9.38 -30.57 -5.11
C ARG A 21 10.24 -30.67 -6.38
N THR A 22 10.24 -29.62 -7.21
CA THR A 22 11.26 -29.16 -8.17
C THR A 22 10.60 -28.26 -9.21
N LEU A 23 10.42 -26.98 -8.89
CA LEU A 23 10.23 -25.97 -9.93
C LEU A 23 11.15 -24.79 -9.63
N ARG A 24 12.17 -24.63 -10.46
CA ARG A 24 12.92 -23.37 -10.57
C ARG A 24 11.90 -22.27 -10.88
N VAL A 25 11.72 -21.34 -9.95
CA VAL A 25 10.97 -20.10 -10.22
C VAL A 25 11.84 -19.27 -11.17
N SER A 26 11.60 -19.38 -12.48
CA SER A 26 12.13 -18.42 -13.43
C SER A 26 11.49 -17.06 -13.12
N GLY A 27 12.31 -16.00 -13.02
CA GLY A 27 11.86 -14.65 -12.75
C GLY A 27 10.89 -14.16 -13.83
N SER A 28 9.60 -14.28 -13.58
CA SER A 28 8.55 -13.76 -14.46
C SER A 28 8.33 -12.28 -14.15
N LEU A 29 8.38 -11.43 -15.18
CA LEU A 29 8.18 -9.99 -15.04
C LEU A 29 6.77 -9.69 -14.49
N VAL A 30 6.69 -8.98 -13.36
CA VAL A 30 5.42 -8.43 -12.83
C VAL A 30 5.26 -7.01 -13.38
N HIS A 31 4.11 -6.71 -13.97
CA HIS A 31 3.82 -5.38 -14.50
C HIS A 31 3.20 -4.50 -13.40
N HIS A 32 3.88 -3.43 -13.03
CA HIS A 32 3.36 -2.44 -12.10
C HIS A 32 2.67 -1.29 -12.83
N ARG A 33 1.44 -0.96 -12.42
CA ARG A 33 0.71 0.22 -12.87
C ARG A 33 0.56 1.18 -11.70
N LEU A 34 1.11 2.37 -11.83
CA LEU A 34 1.00 3.44 -10.84
C LEU A 34 -0.25 4.28 -11.11
N VAL A 35 -1.07 4.48 -10.08
CA VAL A 35 -2.29 5.29 -10.15
C VAL A 35 -2.23 6.37 -9.07
N ARG A 36 -2.06 7.62 -9.50
CA ARG A 36 -1.99 8.77 -8.60
C ARG A 36 -3.39 9.28 -8.24
N CYS A 37 -3.71 9.31 -6.96
CA CYS A 37 -4.91 9.92 -6.41
C CYS A 37 -4.63 11.37 -6.00
N ARG A 38 -5.15 12.33 -6.78
CA ARG A 38 -5.20 13.76 -6.36
C ARG A 38 -6.39 14.06 -5.42
N GLY A 39 -7.28 13.08 -5.28
CA GLY A 39 -8.41 13.02 -4.38
C GLY A 39 -8.97 11.59 -4.43
N LEU A 40 -9.61 11.15 -3.35
CA LEU A 40 -10.29 9.86 -3.29
C LEU A 40 -11.77 10.09 -3.57
N PRO A 41 -12.41 9.23 -4.37
CA PRO A 41 -13.84 9.35 -4.62
C PRO A 41 -14.58 9.02 -3.32
N ILE A 42 -15.53 9.87 -2.96
CA ILE A 42 -16.42 9.63 -1.82
C ILE A 42 -17.80 9.29 -2.40
N PRO A 43 -18.33 8.09 -2.13
CA PRO A 43 -19.68 7.77 -2.56
C PRO A 43 -20.70 8.58 -1.75
N PRO A 44 -21.83 8.97 -2.37
CA PRO A 44 -22.91 9.67 -1.69
C PRO A 44 -23.42 8.86 -0.48
N ARG A 45 -24.01 9.55 0.48
CA ARG A 45 -24.39 8.98 1.79
C ARG A 45 -25.61 8.04 1.76
N THR A 46 -26.31 7.90 0.63
CA THR A 46 -27.58 7.15 0.57
C THR A 46 -27.36 5.63 0.56
N PRO A 47 -27.76 4.90 1.62
CA PRO A 47 -27.77 3.44 1.60
C PRO A 47 -28.93 2.96 0.72
N GLY A 48 -28.68 2.02 -0.19
CA GLY A 48 -29.75 1.28 -0.87
C GLY A 48 -30.06 1.63 -2.34
N VAL A 49 -29.28 2.49 -3.00
CA VAL A 49 -29.38 2.62 -4.47
C VAL A 49 -28.44 1.60 -5.12
N SER A 50 -29.02 0.48 -5.52
CA SER A 50 -28.39 -0.51 -6.39
C SER A 50 -27.89 0.16 -7.67
N GLY A 51 -26.58 0.05 -7.92
CA GLY A 51 -26.03 0.05 -9.27
C GLY A 51 -26.09 1.36 -10.06
N GLY A 52 -24.92 2.00 -10.22
CA GLY A 52 -24.64 2.77 -11.42
C GLY A 52 -24.63 4.28 -11.26
N ARG A 53 -23.62 4.81 -10.56
CA ARG A 53 -22.87 6.06 -10.86
C ARG A 53 -21.90 6.46 -9.73
N LEU A 54 -21.34 5.48 -9.01
CA LEU A 54 -20.52 5.70 -7.79
C LEU A 54 -19.11 6.29 -8.04
N PHE A 55 -18.65 6.42 -9.28
CA PHE A 55 -17.24 6.69 -9.60
C PHE A 55 -16.99 7.76 -10.68
N ALA A 56 -18.01 8.56 -11.05
CA ALA A 56 -18.04 9.27 -12.34
C ALA A 56 -16.94 10.32 -12.61
N SER A 57 -16.11 10.72 -11.63
CA SER A 57 -15.13 11.80 -11.82
C SER A 57 -13.67 11.37 -11.98
N LEU A 58 -13.34 10.08 -11.82
CA LEU A 58 -12.00 9.56 -12.11
C LEU A 58 -12.13 8.32 -13.00
N PRO A 59 -11.27 8.17 -14.02
CA PRO A 59 -11.31 6.96 -14.85
C PRO A 59 -11.21 5.75 -13.94
N LEU A 60 -12.18 4.83 -14.08
CA LEU A 60 -12.07 3.53 -13.45
C LEU A 60 -10.72 2.95 -13.89
N PRO A 61 -9.93 2.40 -12.96
CA PRO A 61 -8.73 1.69 -13.37
C PRO A 61 -9.15 0.61 -14.37
N PRO A 62 -8.36 0.32 -15.41
CA PRO A 62 -8.60 -0.88 -16.18
C PRO A 62 -8.70 -2.06 -15.21
N PRO A 63 -9.60 -3.03 -15.41
CA PRO A 63 -9.67 -4.20 -14.54
C PRO A 63 -8.28 -4.86 -14.48
N LEU A 64 -7.87 -5.38 -13.33
CA LEU A 64 -6.65 -6.20 -13.23
C LEU A 64 -6.85 -7.41 -14.14
N ARG A 65 -6.12 -7.45 -15.27
CA ARG A 65 -6.40 -8.42 -16.34
C ARG A 65 -5.60 -9.71 -16.20
N SER A 66 -4.62 -9.74 -15.29
CA SER A 66 -3.77 -10.91 -15.11
C SER A 66 -3.24 -11.04 -13.68
N PRO A 67 -2.90 -12.27 -13.22
CA PRO A 67 -2.17 -12.50 -11.96
C PRO A 67 -0.76 -11.89 -11.91
N ARG A 68 -0.28 -11.34 -13.03
CA ARG A 68 1.04 -10.70 -13.17
C ARG A 68 0.95 -9.18 -13.22
N GLU A 69 -0.24 -8.61 -13.03
CA GLU A 69 -0.46 -7.18 -12.95
C GLU A 69 -0.66 -6.75 -11.50
N VAL A 70 0.02 -5.68 -11.10
CA VAL A 70 -0.14 -5.04 -9.81
C VAL A 70 -0.51 -3.59 -10.01
N HIS A 71 -1.57 -3.14 -9.37
CA HIS A 71 -1.92 -1.72 -9.34
C HIS A 71 -1.47 -1.11 -8.02
N ILE A 72 -0.73 -0.01 -8.09
CA ILE A 72 -0.27 0.74 -6.94
C ILE A 72 -0.95 2.09 -6.95
N TRP A 73 -1.89 2.25 -6.04
CA TRP A 73 -2.62 3.49 -5.81
C TRP A 73 -1.85 4.31 -4.79
N TYR A 74 -1.64 5.59 -5.04
CA TYR A 74 -0.91 6.42 -4.10
C TYR A 74 -1.41 7.85 -4.03
N LEU A 75 -1.20 8.48 -2.87
CA LEU A 75 -1.48 9.89 -2.64
C LEU A 75 -0.34 10.53 -1.83
N CYS A 76 -0.24 11.86 -1.94
CA CYS A 76 0.69 12.66 -1.15
C CYS A 76 -0.11 13.40 -0.07
N PRO A 77 0.06 13.10 1.22
CA PRO A 77 -0.72 13.75 2.29
C PRO A 77 -0.64 15.28 2.27
N ASP A 78 0.52 15.83 1.95
CA ASP A 78 0.78 17.28 1.92
C ASP A 78 0.00 18.04 0.83
N GLU A 79 -0.48 17.34 -0.20
CA GLU A 79 -1.28 17.95 -1.27
C GLU A 79 -2.72 18.21 -0.82
N LEU A 80 -3.17 17.53 0.23
CA LEU A 80 -4.49 17.72 0.82
C LEU A 80 -4.43 18.79 1.90
N LYS A 81 -4.82 20.02 1.53
CA LYS A 81 -4.82 21.18 2.44
C LYS A 81 -6.19 21.51 3.01
N ASN A 82 -7.26 20.98 2.43
CA ASN A 82 -8.63 21.33 2.79
C ASN A 82 -9.15 20.38 3.90
N GLN A 83 -9.48 20.95 5.07
CA GLN A 83 -10.03 20.20 6.19
C GLN A 83 -11.39 19.55 5.86
N SER A 84 -12.22 20.18 5.03
CA SER A 84 -13.50 19.61 4.59
C SER A 84 -13.29 18.29 3.83
N GLN A 85 -12.28 18.22 2.96
CA GLN A 85 -11.93 16.98 2.27
C GLN A 85 -11.46 15.88 3.23
N LEU A 86 -10.69 16.26 4.26
CA LEU A 86 -10.26 15.30 5.28
C LEU A 86 -11.46 14.74 6.06
N ASN A 87 -12.39 15.60 6.47
CA ASN A 87 -13.63 15.21 7.16
C ASN A 87 -14.44 14.22 6.30
N MET A 88 -14.56 14.46 5.00
CA MET A 88 -15.25 13.53 4.10
C MET A 88 -14.57 12.15 4.03
N TYR A 89 -13.24 12.08 4.18
CA TYR A 89 -12.52 10.81 4.25
C TYR A 89 -12.67 10.12 5.60
N GLU A 90 -12.79 10.87 6.70
CA GLU A 90 -13.08 10.33 8.03
C GLU A 90 -14.45 9.64 8.09
N GLU A 91 -15.41 10.10 7.30
CA GLU A 91 -16.73 9.45 7.14
C GLU A 91 -16.66 8.07 6.47
N LEU A 92 -15.54 7.72 5.84
CA LEU A 92 -15.33 6.40 5.26
C LEU A 92 -14.83 5.37 6.27
N LEU A 93 -14.30 5.82 7.42
CA LEU A 93 -13.72 4.93 8.42
C LEU A 93 -14.82 4.24 9.25
N SER A 94 -14.54 3.05 9.78
CA SER A 94 -15.35 2.49 10.86
C SER A 94 -15.12 3.27 12.17
N PRO A 95 -16.00 3.14 13.18
CA PRO A 95 -15.77 3.74 14.50
C PRO A 95 -14.39 3.39 15.07
N SER A 96 -14.01 2.12 15.04
CA SER A 96 -12.71 1.65 15.58
C SER A 96 -11.49 2.26 14.89
N GLU A 97 -11.58 2.56 13.59
CA GLU A 97 -10.47 3.18 12.85
C GLU A 97 -10.41 4.69 13.07
N ARG A 98 -11.55 5.34 13.30
CA ARG A 98 -11.58 6.74 13.75
C ARG A 98 -10.95 6.86 15.12
N GLU A 99 -11.35 6.03 16.08
CA GLU A 99 -10.74 5.99 17.42
C GLU A 99 -9.23 5.76 17.36
N TYR A 100 -8.77 4.83 16.52
CA TYR A 100 -7.34 4.63 16.29
C TYR A 100 -6.65 5.87 15.73
N ALA A 101 -7.25 6.55 14.74
CA ALA A 101 -6.69 7.78 14.19
C ALA A 101 -6.66 8.90 15.25
N ASP A 102 -7.71 9.04 16.04
CA ASP A 102 -7.84 10.04 17.11
C ASP A 102 -6.87 9.80 18.27
N SER A 103 -6.43 8.55 18.49
CA SER A 103 -5.39 8.22 19.47
C SER A 103 -3.98 8.76 19.09
N MET A 104 -3.78 9.19 17.86
CA MET A 104 -2.50 9.72 17.40
C MET A 104 -2.24 11.11 17.99
N LYS A 105 -1.14 11.25 18.74
CA LYS A 105 -0.77 12.51 19.41
C LYS A 105 -0.47 13.67 18.45
N ALA A 106 0.04 13.38 17.25
CA ALA A 106 0.42 14.39 16.28
C ALA A 106 -0.60 14.49 15.15
N THR A 107 -1.04 15.71 14.81
CA THR A 107 -2.04 15.98 13.76
C THR A 107 -1.66 15.37 12.42
N MET A 108 -0.37 15.38 12.07
CA MET A 108 0.12 14.76 10.83
C MET A 108 -0.05 13.24 10.84
N LEU A 109 0.25 12.58 11.97
CA LEU A 109 0.07 11.12 12.11
C LEU A 109 -1.41 10.72 12.09
N ARG A 110 -2.28 11.54 12.71
CA ARG A 110 -3.74 11.35 12.63
C ARG A 110 -4.20 11.44 11.17
N LYS A 111 -3.78 12.48 10.45
CA LYS A 111 -4.10 12.69 9.04
C LYS A 111 -3.61 11.50 8.19
N ASP A 112 -2.39 11.02 8.41
CA ASP A 112 -1.85 9.86 7.67
C ASP A 112 -2.65 8.58 7.95
N ALA A 113 -3.11 8.37 9.19
CA ALA A 113 -3.95 7.23 9.55
C ALA A 113 -5.30 7.27 8.80
N VAL A 114 -5.95 8.44 8.76
CA VAL A 114 -7.20 8.66 8.03
C VAL A 114 -7.00 8.40 6.53
N LEU A 115 -6.00 9.06 5.93
CA LEU A 115 -5.76 8.97 4.49
C LEU A 115 -5.33 7.57 4.05
N SER A 116 -4.52 6.88 4.85
CA SER A 116 -4.15 5.48 4.62
C SER A 116 -5.38 4.59 4.56
N ARG A 117 -6.30 4.75 5.51
CA ARG A 117 -7.49 3.91 5.57
C ARG A 117 -8.49 4.26 4.47
N ALA A 118 -8.70 5.54 4.20
CA ALA A 118 -9.54 5.99 3.11
C ALA A 118 -9.03 5.52 1.74
N LEU A 119 -7.71 5.59 1.50
CA LEU A 119 -7.09 5.08 0.27
C LEU A 119 -7.35 3.58 0.11
N LEU A 120 -7.14 2.79 1.16
CA LEU A 120 -7.40 1.35 1.14
C LEU A 120 -8.86 1.04 0.80
N ARG A 121 -9.80 1.63 1.54
CA ARG A 121 -11.24 1.39 1.34
C ARG A 121 -11.73 1.78 -0.04
N THR A 122 -11.35 2.97 -0.51
CA THR A 122 -11.78 3.45 -1.84
C THR A 122 -11.15 2.66 -2.97
N THR A 123 -9.91 2.16 -2.77
CA THR A 123 -9.26 1.26 -3.73
C THR A 123 -9.99 -0.08 -3.80
N LEU A 124 -10.28 -0.72 -2.66
CA LEU A 124 -11.01 -1.98 -2.62
C LEU A 124 -12.44 -1.82 -3.16
N SER A 125 -13.12 -0.73 -2.82
CA SER A 125 -14.44 -0.37 -3.33
C SER A 125 -14.48 -0.33 -4.85
N ARG A 126 -13.43 0.22 -5.49
CA ARG A 126 -13.33 0.24 -6.96
C ARG A 126 -13.15 -1.15 -7.56
N CYS A 127 -12.36 -2.01 -6.90
CA CYS A 127 -12.11 -3.36 -7.38
C CYS A 127 -13.34 -4.25 -7.23
N TYR A 128 -14.07 -4.13 -6.13
CA TYR A 128 -15.20 -5.00 -5.79
C TYR A 128 -16.59 -4.40 -6.05
N LYS A 129 -16.66 -3.10 -6.38
CA LYS A 129 -17.91 -2.33 -6.52
C LYS A 129 -18.79 -2.35 -5.26
N ILE A 130 -18.19 -2.47 -4.08
CA ILE A 130 -18.83 -2.42 -2.76
C ILE A 130 -18.65 -1.01 -2.15
N ASP A 131 -19.59 -0.53 -1.34
CA ASP A 131 -19.42 0.74 -0.62
C ASP A 131 -18.16 0.66 0.29
N PRO A 132 -17.24 1.64 0.23
CA PRO A 132 -16.04 1.67 1.07
C PRO A 132 -16.34 1.53 2.57
N ARG A 133 -17.47 2.06 3.04
CA ARG A 133 -17.89 2.03 4.46
C ARG A 133 -18.27 0.63 4.93
N SER A 134 -18.65 -0.26 4.00
CA SER A 134 -19.06 -1.63 4.30
C SER A 134 -17.89 -2.59 4.50
N PHE A 135 -16.65 -2.20 4.21
CA PHE A 135 -15.50 -3.06 4.47
C PHE A 135 -15.20 -3.16 5.96
N GLU A 136 -15.15 -4.39 6.45
CA GLU A 136 -14.59 -4.72 7.76
C GLU A 136 -13.16 -5.27 7.60
N PHE A 137 -12.29 -4.89 8.53
CA PHE A 137 -10.90 -5.32 8.52
C PHE A 137 -10.53 -5.95 9.85
N LYS A 138 -9.81 -7.07 9.79
CA LYS A 138 -9.07 -7.62 10.93
C LYS A 138 -7.58 -7.39 10.75
N LYS A 139 -6.82 -7.36 11.84
CA LYS A 139 -5.37 -7.48 11.80
C LYS A 139 -5.00 -8.96 11.92
N ASN A 140 -4.10 -9.44 11.08
CA ASN A 140 -3.52 -10.77 11.28
C ASN A 140 -2.48 -10.75 12.41
N LYS A 141 -1.84 -11.91 12.68
CA LYS A 141 -0.84 -12.07 13.75
C LYS A 141 0.38 -11.15 13.64
N PHE A 142 0.60 -10.54 12.48
CA PHE A 142 1.69 -9.59 12.22
C PHE A 142 1.20 -8.14 12.12
N GLY A 143 -0.06 -7.87 12.47
CA GLY A 143 -0.65 -6.54 12.41
C GLY A 143 -1.10 -6.09 11.01
N LYS A 144 -0.91 -6.90 9.97
CA LYS A 144 -1.32 -6.57 8.59
C LYS A 144 -2.85 -6.61 8.48
N PRO A 145 -3.51 -5.59 7.91
CA PRO A 145 -4.95 -5.60 7.68
C PRO A 145 -5.34 -6.65 6.62
N GLU A 146 -6.41 -7.37 6.90
CA GLU A 146 -7.08 -8.33 6.02
C GLU A 146 -8.57 -7.99 6.00
N VAL A 147 -9.20 -8.05 4.82
CA VAL A 147 -10.65 -7.83 4.71
C VAL A 147 -11.37 -9.05 5.29
N LEU A 148 -12.36 -8.79 6.14
CA LEU A 148 -13.37 -9.76 6.51
C LEU A 148 -14.44 -9.73 5.42
N TRP A 149 -14.41 -10.74 4.56
CA TRP A 149 -15.44 -10.92 3.55
C TRP A 149 -16.71 -11.42 4.24
N PRO A 150 -17.88 -10.79 4.01
CA PRO A 150 -19.14 -11.41 4.37
C PRO A 150 -19.17 -12.81 3.75
N HIS A 151 -19.39 -13.83 4.58
CA HIS A 151 -19.41 -15.21 4.13
C HIS A 151 -20.48 -15.39 3.04
N ASP A 152 -20.17 -16.26 2.07
CA ASP A 152 -21.08 -16.87 1.09
C ASP A 152 -21.26 -16.22 -0.29
N ASP A 153 -20.19 -15.64 -0.84
CA ASP A 153 -20.06 -15.51 -2.30
C ASP A 153 -18.80 -16.23 -2.77
N SER A 154 -18.93 -17.56 -2.83
CA SER A 154 -17.95 -18.52 -3.37
C SER A 154 -17.69 -18.33 -4.88
N THR A 155 -18.18 -17.25 -5.48
CA THR A 155 -17.98 -16.83 -6.86
C THR A 155 -16.74 -15.94 -7.07
N ALA A 156 -16.07 -15.50 -6.00
CA ALA A 156 -14.78 -14.81 -6.13
C ALA A 156 -13.67 -15.83 -6.46
N GLU A 157 -13.66 -16.33 -7.69
CA GLU A 157 -12.67 -17.28 -8.23
C GLU A 157 -11.21 -16.78 -8.14
N GLN A 158 -10.99 -15.53 -7.71
CA GLN A 158 -9.66 -14.95 -7.58
C GLN A 158 -9.54 -14.00 -6.36
N PRO A 159 -8.99 -14.43 -5.20
CA PRO A 159 -8.82 -13.54 -4.05
C PRO A 159 -7.88 -12.38 -4.40
N LEU A 160 -8.38 -11.16 -4.24
CA LEU A 160 -7.59 -9.94 -4.33
C LEU A 160 -6.79 -9.79 -3.05
N HIS A 161 -5.49 -9.61 -3.19
CA HIS A 161 -4.59 -9.31 -2.09
C HIS A 161 -4.16 -7.85 -2.17
N PHE A 162 -4.01 -7.25 -1.00
CA PHE A 162 -3.52 -5.89 -0.90
C PHE A 162 -2.41 -5.77 0.13
N ASN A 163 -1.66 -4.68 0.02
CA ASN A 163 -0.74 -4.23 1.03
C ASN A 163 -0.66 -2.71 1.00
N ILE A 164 -0.42 -2.11 2.15
CA ILE A 164 -0.31 -0.66 2.31
C ILE A 164 1.02 -0.35 2.96
N SER A 165 1.68 0.70 2.48
CA SER A 165 2.87 1.27 3.08
C SER A 165 2.81 2.79 2.96
N HIS A 166 3.45 3.48 3.90
CA HIS A 166 3.48 4.93 3.90
C HIS A 166 4.78 5.46 4.49
N THR A 167 5.15 6.65 4.01
CA THR A 167 6.10 7.55 4.66
C THR A 167 5.36 8.84 4.99
N THR A 168 6.06 9.80 5.61
CA THR A 168 5.49 11.11 5.92
C THR A 168 4.98 11.89 4.71
N SER A 169 5.51 11.64 3.52
CA SER A 169 5.15 12.38 2.29
C SER A 169 4.45 11.54 1.21
N LEU A 170 4.29 10.23 1.40
CA LEU A 170 3.64 9.35 0.43
C LEU A 170 2.92 8.18 1.11
N ILE A 171 1.68 7.92 0.70
CA ILE A 171 0.91 6.73 1.10
C ILE A 171 0.62 5.93 -0.16
N ALA A 172 0.90 4.62 -0.18
CA ALA A 172 0.54 3.75 -1.29
C ALA A 172 -0.13 2.43 -0.86
N CYS A 173 -1.11 2.02 -1.66
CA CYS A 173 -1.85 0.77 -1.56
C CYS A 173 -1.63 -0.04 -2.83
N GLY A 174 -0.96 -1.18 -2.71
CA GLY A 174 -0.79 -2.15 -3.78
C GLY A 174 -1.92 -3.16 -3.79
N ILE A 175 -2.43 -3.49 -4.98
CA ILE A 175 -3.47 -4.48 -5.24
C ILE A 175 -2.98 -5.49 -6.27
N ALA A 176 -3.17 -6.77 -5.99
CA ALA A 176 -2.88 -7.88 -6.89
C ALA A 176 -4.00 -8.91 -6.85
N ILE A 177 -4.21 -9.62 -7.96
CA ILE A 177 -5.13 -10.75 -8.05
C ILE A 177 -4.35 -12.06 -8.01
N ASN A 178 -4.79 -13.05 -7.23
CA ASN A 178 -4.17 -14.39 -7.14
C ASN A 178 -2.67 -14.36 -6.81
N ALA A 179 -2.21 -13.32 -6.13
CA ALA A 179 -0.82 -13.18 -5.74
C ALA A 179 -0.70 -12.46 -4.40
N ARG A 180 0.11 -12.99 -3.49
CA ARG A 180 0.48 -12.29 -2.25
C ARG A 180 1.32 -11.08 -2.61
N ILE A 181 0.85 -9.90 -2.18
CA ILE A 181 1.53 -8.64 -2.42
C ILE A 181 2.17 -8.08 -1.13
N GLY A 182 3.37 -7.54 -1.30
CA GLY A 182 4.05 -6.65 -0.36
C GLY A 182 4.46 -5.36 -1.07
N ILE A 183 4.22 -4.23 -0.43
CA ILE A 183 4.63 -2.91 -0.89
C ILE A 183 5.44 -2.24 0.22
N ASP A 184 6.57 -1.65 -0.14
CA ASP A 184 7.42 -0.93 0.77
C ASP A 184 7.83 0.40 0.14
N ILE A 185 7.84 1.47 0.95
CA ILE A 185 8.15 2.82 0.51
C ILE A 185 9.15 3.41 1.48
N GLU A 186 10.27 3.90 0.95
CA GLU A 186 11.25 4.63 1.73
C GLU A 186 11.57 5.99 1.10
N GLU A 187 11.70 7.02 1.94
CA GLU A 187 12.11 8.34 1.49
C GLU A 187 13.62 8.38 1.24
N LYS A 188 14.04 8.70 0.02
CA LYS A 188 15.48 8.74 -0.34
C LYS A 188 16.29 9.72 0.51
N LYS A 189 15.64 10.74 1.08
CA LYS A 189 16.25 11.78 1.93
C LYS A 189 16.05 11.57 3.44
N ARG A 190 15.42 10.46 3.88
CA ARG A 190 15.23 10.16 5.31
C ARG A 190 16.56 10.22 6.06
N ASN A 191 16.73 11.05 7.08
CA ASN A 191 18.02 11.24 7.80
C ASN A 191 18.47 9.99 8.62
N THR A 192 18.58 8.81 8.00
CA THR A 192 19.15 7.58 8.57
C THR A 192 20.68 7.64 8.67
N THR A 193 21.25 8.85 8.58
CA THR A 193 22.67 9.17 8.42
C THR A 193 23.56 8.78 9.60
N LYS A 194 23.01 8.41 10.76
CA LYS A 194 23.86 8.17 11.94
C LYS A 194 24.32 6.72 12.13
N ASN A 195 23.79 5.71 11.44
CA ASN A 195 24.27 4.33 11.66
C ASN A 195 23.88 3.27 10.60
N ILE A 196 24.05 3.56 9.31
CA ILE A 196 23.78 2.61 8.21
C ILE A 196 24.48 1.26 8.43
N SER A 197 25.76 1.28 8.79
CA SER A 197 26.54 0.05 9.00
C SER A 197 26.06 -0.76 10.20
N SER A 198 25.62 -0.11 11.28
CA SER A 198 25.06 -0.79 12.45
C SER A 198 23.72 -1.47 12.13
N LEU A 199 22.84 -0.77 11.42
CA LEU A 199 21.58 -1.34 10.96
C LEU A 199 21.81 -2.50 9.98
N ALA A 200 22.72 -2.34 9.03
CA ALA A 200 23.07 -3.39 8.08
C ALA A 200 23.57 -4.65 8.82
N ARG A 201 24.47 -4.52 9.80
CA ARG A 201 24.96 -5.67 10.59
C ARG A 201 23.86 -6.42 11.36
N ARG A 202 22.78 -5.75 11.73
CA ARG A 202 21.68 -6.35 12.50
C ARG A 202 20.66 -7.09 11.63
N TYR A 203 20.43 -6.61 10.41
CA TYR A 203 19.32 -7.08 9.57
C TYR A 203 19.76 -7.72 8.24
N PHE A 204 20.99 -7.47 7.78
CA PHE A 204 21.50 -8.00 6.52
C PHE A 204 22.41 -9.20 6.75
N THR A 205 22.55 -10.02 5.71
CA THR A 205 23.48 -11.13 5.69
C THR A 205 24.93 -10.62 5.62
N PRO A 206 25.93 -11.41 6.04
CA PRO A 206 27.33 -11.00 5.97
C PRO A 206 27.77 -10.53 4.56
N SER A 207 27.30 -11.20 3.51
CA SER A 207 27.60 -10.83 2.12
C SER A 207 27.02 -9.47 1.72
N GLU A 208 25.79 -9.16 2.13
CA GLU A 208 25.17 -7.85 1.88
C GLU A 208 25.84 -6.73 2.69
N VAL A 209 26.29 -7.02 3.92
CA VAL A 209 27.08 -6.07 4.73
C VAL A 209 28.42 -5.77 4.07
N ASN A 210 29.13 -6.79 3.60
CA ASN A 210 30.41 -6.63 2.91
C ASN A 210 30.24 -5.81 1.63
N TYR A 211 29.24 -6.15 0.80
CA TYR A 211 28.89 -5.37 -0.39
C TYR A 211 28.65 -3.90 -0.09
N LEU A 212 27.90 -3.57 0.98
CA LEU A 212 27.70 -2.18 1.37
C LEU A 212 28.99 -1.50 1.84
N SER A 213 29.87 -2.22 2.54
CA SER A 213 31.12 -1.66 3.05
C SER A 213 32.12 -1.31 1.94
N GLU A 214 32.01 -1.95 0.77
CA GLU A 214 32.83 -1.65 -0.42
C GLU A 214 32.44 -0.33 -1.10
N VAL A 215 31.24 0.19 -0.85
CA VAL A 215 30.79 1.47 -1.42
C VAL A 215 31.36 2.63 -0.61
N SER A 216 32.38 3.30 -1.16
CA SER A 216 33.12 4.38 -0.47
C SER A 216 32.35 5.70 -0.42
N ASP A 217 31.56 6.02 -1.45
CA ASP A 217 30.73 7.22 -1.46
C ASP A 217 29.52 7.05 -0.52
N SER A 218 29.40 7.92 0.48
CA SER A 218 28.37 7.81 1.51
C SER A 218 26.94 7.91 0.97
N ASP A 219 26.72 8.73 -0.07
CA ASP A 219 25.40 8.89 -0.68
C ASP A 219 25.02 7.67 -1.54
N ALA A 220 25.98 7.10 -2.27
CA ALA A 220 25.82 5.85 -3.00
C ALA A 220 25.59 4.68 -2.03
N GLN A 221 26.39 4.55 -0.98
CA GLN A 221 26.25 3.50 0.04
C GLN A 221 24.87 3.54 0.68
N ARG A 222 24.37 4.75 0.99
CA ARG A 222 23.03 4.97 1.51
C ARG A 222 21.94 4.55 0.52
N LYS A 223 22.11 4.84 -0.78
CA LYS A 223 21.16 4.39 -1.82
C LYS A 223 21.14 2.86 -1.91
N GLU A 224 22.30 2.20 -1.86
CA GLU A 224 22.38 0.74 -1.84
C GLU A 224 21.78 0.14 -0.57
N PHE A 225 22.02 0.76 0.60
CA PHE A 225 21.41 0.34 1.84
C PHE A 225 19.89 0.39 1.76
N LEU A 226 19.31 1.50 1.28
CA LEU A 226 17.86 1.62 1.15
C LEU A 226 17.31 0.60 0.14
N LYS A 227 18.02 0.32 -0.95
CA LYS A 227 17.65 -0.74 -1.88
C LYS A 227 17.58 -2.09 -1.15
N LEU A 228 18.65 -2.50 -0.48
CA LEU A 228 18.72 -3.75 0.30
C LEU A 228 17.68 -3.81 1.42
N TRP A 229 17.44 -2.69 2.10
CA TRP A 229 16.46 -2.57 3.18
C TRP A 229 15.06 -2.87 2.66
N THR A 230 14.67 -2.27 1.52
CA THR A 230 13.42 -2.58 0.84
C THR A 230 13.38 -4.00 0.23
N LEU A 231 14.49 -4.77 0.30
CA LEU A 231 14.55 -6.19 -0.07
C LEU A 231 14.20 -7.16 1.04
N LYS A 232 14.42 -6.78 2.30
CA LYS A 232 14.15 -7.63 3.46
C LYS A 232 12.66 -7.79 3.71
#